data_AF-A0A200R4M5-F1
#
_entry.id   AF-A0A200R4M5-F1
#
_cell.length_a   1.000
_cell.length_b   1.000
_cell.length_c   1.000
_cell.angle_alpha   90.00
_cell.angle_beta   90.00
_cell.angle_gamma   90.00
#
_symmetry.space_group_name_H-M   'P 1'
#
loop_
_entity.id
_entity.type
_entity.pdbx_description
1 polymer ?
#
loop_
_entity_poly.entity_id
_entity_poly.type
_entity_poly.pdbx_seq_one_letter_code
_entity_poly.pdbx_strand_id
1 'polypeptide(L)'
;MTLKESSYEELERIHRRPYLDCLAQGVSTIWEGIDTLCEPYRADFRYCVSASINAGIDMECVEMYMKLIYWELSMARIDDEVEQILRVKFIAGLFEYPFTDRSLLDTVGCKEHRELAREAVRKSLVLLKNGKDSKKPLLPLDKNARRILVAGQHANDLGYYENMLLRVLFFFFLYLFLRTTILEAIREAVGEKTEVIYEKNPTLETLEGQKVSFAVAVVGEPAYAESRGYNTKPELPLNGVEIVNLVADRVPTLVILITGRLLEPEFLEKIGTWLLLGCRAYRSCFWRLQV
;
A
#
# COMPACT_ATOMS: atom_id res chain seq x y z
N MET A 1 -13.60 31.93 6.32
CA MET A 1 -13.95 31.23 5.08
C MET A 1 -14.02 29.76 5.45
N THR A 2 -15.22 29.24 5.65
CA THR A 2 -15.48 27.88 6.16
C THR A 2 -15.09 26.89 5.06
N LEU A 3 -14.05 26.09 5.29
CA LEU A 3 -13.62 25.05 4.37
C LEU A 3 -14.74 24.01 4.25
N LYS A 4 -15.16 23.72 3.03
CA LYS A 4 -16.14 22.68 2.73
C LYS A 4 -15.38 21.36 2.78
N GLU A 5 -15.63 20.53 3.80
CA GLU A 5 -15.06 19.19 3.90
C GLU A 5 -15.54 18.34 2.71
N SER A 6 -14.61 17.89 1.87
CA SER A 6 -14.90 16.90 0.82
C SER A 6 -15.01 15.52 1.45
N SER A 7 -16.15 14.84 1.30
CA SER A 7 -16.36 13.51 1.87
C SER A 7 -15.53 12.44 1.14
N TYR A 8 -15.30 11.29 1.80
CA TYR A 8 -14.67 10.12 1.18
C TYR A 8 -15.40 9.70 -0.11
N GLU A 9 -16.74 9.74 -0.09
CA GLU A 9 -17.58 9.41 -1.24
C GLU A 9 -17.38 10.40 -2.40
N GLU A 10 -17.11 11.68 -2.09
CA GLU A 10 -16.85 12.69 -3.10
C GLU A 10 -15.47 12.51 -3.75
N LEU A 11 -14.45 12.18 -2.97
CA LEU A 11 -13.11 11.87 -3.49
C LEU A 11 -13.08 10.54 -4.25
N GLU A 12 -13.80 9.53 -3.76
CA GLU A 12 -14.00 8.27 -4.48
C GLU A 12 -14.75 8.50 -5.80
N ARG A 13 -15.78 9.35 -5.81
CA ARG A 13 -16.48 9.74 -7.04
C ARG A 13 -15.55 10.43 -8.04
N ILE A 14 -14.71 11.36 -7.59
CA ILE A 14 -13.79 12.10 -8.47
C ILE A 14 -12.73 11.16 -9.07
N HIS A 15 -12.14 10.29 -8.25
CA HIS A 15 -11.05 9.43 -8.70
C HIS A 15 -11.49 8.11 -9.33
N ARG A 16 -12.61 7.53 -8.91
CA ARG A 16 -13.01 6.17 -9.30
C ARG A 16 -14.05 6.15 -10.42
N ARG A 17 -14.93 7.14 -10.50
CA ARG A 17 -16.02 7.17 -11.50
C ARG A 17 -15.50 7.16 -12.94
N PRO A 18 -14.46 7.94 -13.32
CA PRO A 18 -13.89 7.84 -14.66
C PRO A 18 -13.39 6.43 -14.98
N TYR A 19 -12.75 5.74 -14.03
CA TYR A 19 -12.22 4.39 -14.24
C TYR A 19 -13.29 3.31 -14.27
N LEU A 20 -14.33 3.41 -13.44
CA LEU A 20 -15.46 2.48 -13.46
C LEU A 20 -16.28 2.63 -14.74
N ASP A 21 -16.45 3.85 -15.23
CA ASP A 21 -17.13 4.11 -16.49
C ASP A 21 -16.31 3.55 -17.67
N CYS A 22 -14.97 3.64 -17.65
CA CYS A 22 -14.11 2.99 -18.66
C CYS A 22 -14.19 1.45 -18.62
N LEU A 23 -14.09 0.85 -17.43
CA LEU A 23 -14.11 -0.61 -17.25
C LEU A 23 -15.49 -1.21 -17.54
N ALA A 24 -16.57 -0.52 -17.19
CA ALA A 24 -17.94 -0.96 -17.48
C ALA A 24 -18.31 -0.81 -18.97
N GLN A 25 -17.53 -0.03 -19.74
CA GLN A 25 -17.77 0.22 -21.17
C GLN A 25 -16.87 -0.63 -22.08
N GLY A 26 -16.13 -1.59 -21.52
CA GLY A 26 -15.55 -2.69 -22.28
C GLY A 26 -14.11 -2.50 -22.74
N VAL A 27 -13.43 -1.40 -22.40
CA VAL A 27 -12.02 -1.23 -22.77
C VAL A 27 -11.13 -2.05 -21.83
N SER A 28 -10.57 -3.14 -22.35
CA SER A 28 -9.63 -4.01 -21.66
C SER A 28 -8.20 -3.68 -22.07
N THR A 29 -7.38 -3.29 -21.08
CA THR A 29 -5.96 -3.01 -21.29
C THR A 29 -5.11 -4.00 -20.53
N ILE A 30 -4.10 -4.58 -21.19
CA ILE A 30 -3.14 -5.48 -20.56
C ILE A 30 -1.72 -4.92 -20.76
N TRP A 31 -0.86 -5.19 -19.78
CA TRP A 31 0.57 -4.89 -19.86
C TRP A 31 1.33 -6.16 -20.19
N GLU A 32 2.00 -6.18 -21.35
CA GLU A 32 2.84 -7.29 -21.84
C GLU A 32 2.18 -8.69 -21.81
N GLY A 33 0.84 -8.74 -21.76
CA GLY A 33 0.12 -9.99 -21.59
C GLY A 33 0.08 -10.79 -22.89
N ILE A 34 -0.01 -10.11 -24.04
CA ILE A 34 -0.15 -10.80 -25.33
C ILE A 34 1.09 -11.60 -25.69
N ASP A 35 2.27 -11.14 -25.25
CA ASP A 35 3.56 -11.78 -25.54
C ASP A 35 3.70 -13.17 -24.89
N THR A 36 2.94 -13.41 -23.83
CA THR A 36 2.91 -14.66 -23.06
C THR A 36 1.94 -15.70 -23.60
N LEU A 37 1.13 -15.37 -24.62
CA LEU A 37 0.21 -16.35 -25.24
C LEU A 37 0.95 -17.45 -26.01
N CYS A 38 2.23 -17.23 -26.32
CA CYS A 38 3.07 -18.13 -27.09
C CYS A 38 4.23 -18.60 -26.21
N GLU A 39 4.53 -19.91 -26.23
CA GLU A 39 5.72 -20.49 -25.59
C GLU A 39 6.69 -21.05 -26.64
N PRO A 40 7.99 -20.68 -26.62
CA PRO A 40 8.63 -19.70 -25.73
C PRO A 40 8.12 -18.26 -25.96
N TYR A 41 8.36 -17.37 -25.00
CA TYR A 41 7.95 -15.96 -25.05
C TYR A 41 8.18 -15.33 -26.44
N ARG A 42 7.14 -14.70 -27.01
CA ARG A 42 7.14 -14.12 -28.37
C ARG A 42 7.47 -15.07 -29.53
N ALA A 43 7.33 -16.39 -29.36
CA ALA A 43 7.59 -17.36 -30.43
C ALA A 43 6.77 -17.08 -31.70
N ASP A 44 5.51 -16.68 -31.55
CA ASP A 44 4.66 -16.21 -32.65
C ASP A 44 3.88 -14.96 -32.25
N PHE A 45 4.57 -13.82 -32.28
CA PHE A 45 3.95 -12.53 -31.93
C PHE A 45 2.72 -12.21 -32.80
N ARG A 46 2.63 -12.72 -34.04
CA ARG A 46 1.47 -12.47 -34.91
C ARG A 46 0.24 -13.20 -34.42
N TYR A 47 0.39 -14.48 -34.08
CA TYR A 47 -0.68 -15.25 -33.46
C TYR A 47 -1.11 -14.60 -32.14
N CYS A 48 -0.14 -14.29 -31.29
CA CYS A 48 -0.36 -13.63 -30.00
C CYS A 48 -1.19 -12.32 -30.16
N VAL A 49 -0.88 -11.44 -31.13
CA VAL A 49 -1.67 -10.21 -31.43
C VAL A 49 -3.06 -10.53 -31.97
N SER A 50 -3.16 -11.42 -32.98
CA SER A 50 -4.44 -11.76 -33.61
C SER A 50 -5.41 -12.42 -32.62
N ALA A 51 -4.92 -13.37 -31.82
CA ALA A 51 -5.71 -14.04 -30.78
C ALA A 51 -6.21 -13.05 -29.72
N SER A 52 -5.38 -12.10 -29.31
CA SER A 52 -5.73 -11.09 -28.30
C SER A 52 -6.82 -10.14 -28.77
N ILE A 53 -6.68 -9.59 -29.97
CA ILE A 53 -7.66 -8.64 -30.53
C ILE A 53 -8.99 -9.35 -30.83
N ASN A 54 -8.95 -10.58 -31.36
CA ASN A 54 -10.17 -11.37 -31.55
C ASN A 54 -10.81 -11.80 -30.23
N ALA A 55 -10.07 -11.79 -29.11
CA ALA A 55 -10.58 -12.13 -27.79
C ALA A 55 -11.22 -10.93 -27.04
N GLY A 56 -11.18 -9.70 -27.58
CA GLY A 56 -11.73 -8.54 -26.88
C GLY A 56 -10.72 -7.62 -26.20
N ILE A 57 -9.44 -7.66 -26.57
CA ILE A 57 -8.43 -6.74 -26.02
C ILE A 57 -8.34 -5.51 -26.92
N ASP A 58 -8.78 -4.35 -26.41
CA ASP A 58 -8.87 -3.11 -27.18
C ASP A 58 -7.55 -2.33 -27.23
N MET A 59 -6.72 -2.41 -26.18
CA MET A 59 -5.48 -1.64 -26.10
C MET A 59 -4.37 -2.39 -25.37
N GLU A 60 -3.27 -2.64 -26.07
CA GLU A 60 -2.06 -3.23 -25.49
C GLU A 60 -1.02 -2.15 -25.15
N CYS A 61 -0.49 -2.20 -23.93
CA CYS A 61 0.65 -1.38 -23.51
C CYS A 61 1.97 -1.98 -24.04
N VAL A 62 2.30 -1.69 -25.29
CA VAL A 62 3.55 -2.15 -25.93
C VAL A 62 4.66 -1.09 -25.78
N GLU A 63 5.84 -1.47 -25.30
CA GLU A 63 7.00 -0.57 -25.15
C GLU A 63 7.68 -0.19 -26.49
N MET A 64 7.37 -0.89 -27.58
CA MET A 64 8.08 -0.78 -28.85
C MET A 64 7.14 -0.53 -30.03
N TYR A 65 7.37 0.57 -30.76
CA TYR A 65 6.69 0.90 -32.01
C TYR A 65 7.02 -0.12 -33.10
N MET A 66 6.25 -1.21 -33.17
CA MET A 66 6.26 -2.04 -34.37
C MET A 66 5.44 -1.37 -35.46
N LYS A 67 6.04 -1.27 -36.65
CA LYS A 67 5.33 -0.92 -37.89
C LYS A 67 4.10 -1.82 -38.01
N LEU A 68 2.93 -1.22 -37.86
CA LEU A 68 1.62 -1.81 -38.15
C LEU A 68 1.60 -2.25 -39.62
N ILE A 69 2.01 -3.48 -39.85
CA ILE A 69 1.73 -4.19 -41.09
C ILE A 69 0.28 -4.65 -40.97
N TYR A 70 -0.49 -4.52 -42.04
CA TYR A 70 -1.87 -4.99 -42.13
C TYR A 70 -1.91 -6.51 -41.90
N TRP A 71 -2.22 -6.93 -40.68
CA TRP A 71 -2.39 -8.34 -40.31
C TRP A 71 -3.88 -8.73 -40.39
N GLU A 72 -4.15 -10.05 -40.36
CA GLU A 72 -5.42 -10.76 -40.64
C GLU A 72 -6.64 -10.40 -39.76
N LEU A 73 -6.87 -9.12 -39.49
CA LEU A 73 -8.02 -8.61 -38.77
C LEU A 73 -9.00 -8.01 -39.77
N SER A 74 -10.29 -8.25 -39.54
CA SER A 74 -11.32 -7.57 -40.34
C SER A 74 -11.33 -6.08 -40.01
N MET A 75 -11.56 -5.23 -41.02
CA MET A 75 -11.73 -3.79 -40.78
C MET A 75 -12.89 -3.51 -39.82
N ALA A 76 -13.96 -4.30 -39.87
CA ALA A 76 -15.07 -4.20 -38.92
C ALA A 76 -14.60 -4.40 -37.47
N ARG A 77 -13.64 -5.30 -37.22
CA ARG A 77 -13.06 -5.48 -35.89
C ARG A 77 -12.23 -4.26 -35.48
N ILE A 78 -11.41 -3.73 -36.39
CA ILE A 78 -10.62 -2.53 -36.12
C ILE A 78 -11.52 -1.33 -35.81
N ASP A 79 -12.61 -1.16 -36.57
CA ASP A 79 -13.55 -0.05 -36.39
C ASP A 79 -14.27 -0.13 -35.03
N ASP A 80 -14.69 -1.33 -34.62
CA ASP A 80 -15.29 -1.59 -33.29
C ASP A 80 -14.34 -1.20 -32.15
N GLU A 81 -13.09 -1.66 -32.20
CA GLU A 81 -12.06 -1.35 -31.18
C GLU A 81 -11.75 0.16 -31.13
N VAL A 82 -11.60 0.80 -32.30
CA VAL A 82 -11.31 2.24 -32.39
C VAL A 82 -12.51 3.05 -31.89
N GLU A 83 -13.74 2.65 -32.19
CA GLU A 83 -14.96 3.30 -31.69
C GLU A 83 -14.99 3.30 -30.16
N GLN A 84 -14.63 2.19 -29.52
CA GLN A 84 -14.61 2.06 -28.06
C GLN A 84 -13.54 2.95 -27.41
N ILE A 85 -12.34 2.99 -27.98
CA ILE A 85 -11.26 3.90 -27.53
C ILE A 85 -11.69 5.37 -27.67
N LEU A 86 -12.26 5.74 -28.83
CA LEU A 86 -12.70 7.12 -29.08
C LEU A 86 -13.86 7.50 -28.18
N ARG A 87 -14.83 6.61 -27.96
CA ARG A 87 -15.95 6.79 -27.04
C ARG A 87 -15.44 7.15 -25.64
N VAL A 88 -14.50 6.38 -25.10
CA VAL A 88 -13.89 6.67 -23.79
C VAL A 88 -13.19 8.03 -23.77
N LYS A 89 -12.43 8.37 -24.83
CA LYS A 89 -11.75 9.67 -24.93
C LYS A 89 -12.72 10.85 -24.98
N PHE A 90 -13.83 10.73 -25.70
CA PHE A 90 -14.88 11.76 -25.74
C PHE A 90 -15.60 11.89 -24.40
N ILE A 91 -16.00 10.78 -23.77
CA ILE A 91 -16.66 10.81 -22.46
C ILE A 91 -15.74 11.40 -21.38
N ALA A 92 -14.45 11.07 -21.42
CA ALA A 92 -13.45 11.64 -20.53
C ALA A 92 -13.13 13.13 -20.80
N GLY A 93 -13.69 13.71 -21.88
CA GLY A 93 -13.45 15.09 -22.28
C GLY A 93 -12.01 15.36 -22.74
N LEU A 94 -11.29 14.33 -23.20
CA LEU A 94 -9.87 14.44 -23.52
C LEU A 94 -9.62 15.27 -24.79
N PHE A 95 -10.63 15.39 -25.67
CA PHE A 95 -10.54 16.24 -26.86
C PHE A 95 -10.72 17.72 -26.51
N GLU A 96 -11.56 18.04 -25.52
CA GLU A 96 -11.79 19.40 -25.02
C GLU A 96 -10.66 19.85 -24.07
N TYR A 97 -10.17 18.93 -23.24
CA TYR A 97 -9.14 19.18 -22.23
C TYR A 97 -7.94 18.22 -22.38
N PRO A 98 -7.15 18.33 -23.46
CA PRO A 98 -6.07 17.40 -23.77
C PRO A 98 -4.82 17.56 -22.89
N PHE A 99 -4.74 18.64 -22.10
CA PHE A 99 -3.58 19.00 -21.30
C PHE A 99 -3.91 19.03 -19.81
N THR A 100 -2.88 18.84 -18.98
CA THR A 100 -3.01 18.93 -17.53
C THR A 100 -3.30 20.37 -17.08
N ASP A 101 -4.18 20.52 -16.09
CA ASP A 101 -4.40 21.77 -15.39
C ASP A 101 -3.36 21.94 -14.27
N ARG A 102 -2.39 22.83 -14.49
CA ARG A 102 -1.32 23.11 -13.52
C ARG A 102 -1.82 23.81 -12.26
N SER A 103 -3.02 24.39 -12.26
CA SER A 103 -3.58 25.02 -11.06
C SER A 103 -3.93 24.01 -9.97
N LEU A 104 -4.07 22.72 -10.33
CA LEU A 104 -4.37 21.64 -9.40
C LEU A 104 -3.15 21.09 -8.68
N LEU A 105 -1.94 21.57 -8.95
CA LEU A 105 -0.72 21.04 -8.32
C LEU A 105 -0.77 21.12 -6.79
N ASP A 106 -1.39 22.16 -6.22
CA ASP A 106 -1.53 22.32 -4.77
C ASP A 106 -2.48 21.29 -4.13
N THR A 107 -3.29 20.58 -4.92
CA THR A 107 -4.12 19.46 -4.43
C THR A 107 -3.32 18.19 -4.18
N VAL A 108 -2.14 18.06 -4.80
CA VAL A 108 -1.28 16.87 -4.66
C VAL A 108 -0.67 16.87 -3.26
N GLY A 109 -1.08 15.89 -2.45
CA GLY A 109 -0.60 15.76 -1.08
C GLY A 109 -1.11 16.87 -0.14
N CYS A 110 -2.21 17.57 -0.47
CA CYS A 110 -2.79 18.59 0.40
C CYS A 110 -3.21 18.03 1.78
N LYS A 111 -3.44 18.92 2.75
CA LYS A 111 -3.71 18.53 4.14
C LYS A 111 -4.97 17.67 4.25
N GLU A 112 -6.02 18.04 3.52
CA GLU A 112 -7.32 17.38 3.51
C GLU A 112 -7.20 15.92 3.04
N HIS A 113 -6.44 15.68 1.95
CA HIS A 113 -6.17 14.33 1.48
C HIS A 113 -5.36 13.52 2.49
N ARG A 114 -4.39 14.15 3.18
CA ARG A 114 -3.60 13.47 4.23
C ARG A 114 -4.45 13.10 5.44
N GLU A 115 -5.39 13.96 5.84
CA GLU A 115 -6.31 13.71 6.95
C GLU A 115 -7.30 12.58 6.62
N LEU A 116 -7.85 12.57 5.41
CA LEU A 116 -8.70 11.46 4.96
C LEU A 116 -7.91 10.15 4.92
N ALA A 117 -6.69 10.17 4.37
CA ALA A 117 -5.88 8.97 4.28
C ALA A 117 -5.53 8.43 5.69
N ARG A 118 -5.22 9.33 6.63
CA ARG A 118 -5.04 8.98 8.05
C ARG A 118 -6.29 8.31 8.64
N GLU A 119 -7.48 8.82 8.32
CA GLU A 119 -8.73 8.21 8.76
C GLU A 119 -8.93 6.80 8.16
N ALA A 120 -8.68 6.65 6.85
CA ALA A 120 -8.79 5.37 6.15
C ALA A 120 -7.89 4.30 6.75
N VAL A 121 -6.64 4.66 7.06
CA VAL A 121 -5.72 3.78 7.81
C VAL A 121 -6.28 3.38 9.15
N ARG A 122 -6.71 4.36 9.96
CA ARG A 122 -7.21 4.09 11.30
C ARG A 122 -8.38 3.11 11.26
N LYS A 123 -9.24 3.23 10.25
CA LYS A 123 -10.37 2.33 10.02
C LYS A 123 -9.98 0.97 9.41
N SER A 124 -8.80 0.86 8.78
CA SER A 124 -8.30 -0.42 8.23
C SER A 124 -7.54 -1.27 9.23
N LEU A 125 -7.23 -0.72 10.42
CA LEU A 125 -6.59 -1.47 11.51
C LEU A 125 -7.52 -2.56 12.02
N VAL A 126 -6.98 -3.78 12.14
CA VAL A 126 -7.70 -4.92 12.72
C VAL A 126 -6.99 -5.31 14.01
N LEU A 127 -7.66 -5.13 15.14
CA LEU A 127 -7.17 -5.58 16.43
C LEU A 127 -7.39 -7.09 16.56
N LEU A 128 -6.31 -7.88 16.51
CA LEU A 128 -6.40 -9.34 16.61
C LEU A 128 -6.43 -9.81 18.07
N LYS A 129 -5.67 -9.13 18.95
CA LYS A 129 -5.58 -9.49 20.37
C LYS A 129 -5.24 -8.27 21.21
N ASN A 130 -5.86 -8.12 22.38
CA ASN A 130 -5.61 -6.99 23.28
C ASN A 130 -5.33 -7.44 24.72
N GLY A 131 -4.13 -7.96 24.96
CA GLY A 131 -3.71 -8.51 26.25
C GLY A 131 -3.87 -10.04 26.33
N LYS A 132 -3.08 -10.65 27.24
CA LYS A 132 -3.19 -12.09 27.56
C LYS A 132 -4.45 -12.41 28.37
N ASP A 133 -4.96 -11.43 29.11
CA ASP A 133 -6.14 -11.52 29.97
C ASP A 133 -7.15 -10.47 29.52
N SER A 134 -8.40 -10.88 29.30
CA SER A 134 -9.51 -10.00 28.89
C SER A 134 -9.81 -8.90 29.92
N LYS A 135 -9.37 -9.08 31.18
CA LYS A 135 -9.56 -8.10 32.27
C LYS A 135 -8.47 -7.03 32.33
N LYS A 136 -7.37 -7.19 31.59
CA LYS A 136 -6.24 -6.24 31.57
C LYS A 136 -5.81 -5.95 30.13
N PRO A 137 -6.61 -5.15 29.39
CA PRO A 137 -6.26 -4.76 28.04
C PRO A 137 -4.99 -3.90 28.03
N LEU A 138 -4.17 -4.05 26.99
CA LEU A 138 -2.97 -3.21 26.80
C LEU A 138 -3.33 -1.89 26.10
N LEU A 139 -4.28 -1.92 25.18
CA LEU A 139 -4.78 -0.74 24.47
C LEU A 139 -6.02 -0.15 25.18
N PRO A 140 -6.15 1.20 25.23
CA PRO A 140 -5.21 2.20 24.69
C PRO A 140 -3.93 2.34 25.53
N LEU A 141 -2.81 2.68 24.86
CA LEU A 141 -1.52 2.87 25.53
C LEU A 141 -1.49 4.19 26.32
N ASP A 142 -0.73 4.22 27.42
CA ASP A 142 -0.51 5.44 28.20
C ASP A 142 0.44 6.40 27.48
N LYS A 143 -0.08 7.55 27.05
CA LYS A 143 0.70 8.62 26.38
C LYS A 143 1.74 9.26 27.29
N ASN A 144 1.58 9.16 28.61
CA ASN A 144 2.45 9.80 29.60
C ASN A 144 3.46 8.82 30.23
N ALA A 145 3.60 7.63 29.64
CA ALA A 145 4.60 6.67 30.06
C ALA A 145 5.99 7.33 30.09
N ARG A 146 6.77 7.05 31.14
CA ARG A 146 8.08 7.72 31.33
C ARG A 146 9.05 7.38 30.20
N ARG A 147 9.05 6.12 29.77
CA ARG A 147 9.97 5.60 28.75
C ARG A 147 9.31 4.48 27.97
N ILE A 148 9.41 4.53 26.65
CA ILE A 148 8.85 3.53 25.74
C ILE A 148 9.91 3.07 24.75
N LEU A 149 9.81 1.81 24.33
CA LEU A 149 10.67 1.25 23.28
C LEU A 149 9.86 1.09 21.99
N VAL A 150 10.40 1.57 20.89
CA VAL A 150 9.91 1.29 19.54
C VAL A 150 10.95 0.40 18.87
N ALA A 151 10.55 -0.80 18.49
CA ALA A 151 11.45 -1.81 17.94
C ALA A 151 11.01 -2.27 16.56
N GLY A 152 11.96 -2.81 15.81
CA GLY A 152 11.69 -3.46 14.53
C GLY A 152 11.93 -2.57 13.32
N GLN A 153 12.39 -3.23 12.27
CA GLN A 153 12.78 -2.66 10.98
C GLN A 153 11.72 -1.81 10.28
N HIS A 154 10.43 -2.10 10.49
CA HIS A 154 9.37 -1.32 9.85
C HIS A 154 9.12 0.00 10.59
N ALA A 155 9.48 0.14 11.87
CA ALA A 155 9.04 1.28 12.67
C ALA A 155 9.48 2.65 12.14
N ASN A 156 10.64 2.72 11.47
CA ASN A 156 11.19 3.97 10.92
C ASN A 156 11.64 3.83 9.45
N ASP A 157 10.98 2.99 8.65
CA ASP A 157 11.38 2.76 7.27
C ASP A 157 10.20 2.90 6.29
N LEU A 158 10.10 4.07 5.64
CA LEU A 158 9.07 4.39 4.64
C LEU A 158 9.02 3.43 3.45
N GLY A 159 10.13 2.77 3.10
CA GLY A 159 10.23 1.89 1.93
C GLY A 159 9.60 0.51 2.12
N TYR A 160 9.38 0.09 3.37
CA TYR A 160 8.67 -1.16 3.69
C TYR A 160 7.14 -0.98 3.80
N TYR A 161 6.68 0.27 3.88
CA TYR A 161 5.26 0.63 3.83
C TYR A 161 4.72 0.70 2.40
N GLU A 162 5.55 0.48 1.38
CA GLU A 162 5.13 0.61 -0.01
C GLU A 162 4.84 -0.77 -0.62
N ASN A 163 3.76 -0.87 -1.38
CA ASN A 163 3.66 -1.93 -2.38
C ASN A 163 4.71 -1.61 -3.46
N MET A 164 5.49 -2.61 -3.88
CA MET A 164 6.57 -2.45 -4.87
C MET A 164 6.08 -1.86 -6.20
N LEU A 165 4.77 -1.92 -6.48
CA LEU A 165 4.12 -1.31 -7.64
C LEU A 165 4.36 0.22 -7.71
N LEU A 166 4.31 0.93 -6.57
CA LEU A 166 4.65 2.36 -6.50
C LEU A 166 6.14 2.61 -6.76
N ARG A 167 7.00 1.69 -6.31
CA ARG A 167 8.45 1.80 -6.38
C ARG A 167 9.03 1.44 -7.75
N VAL A 168 8.35 0.57 -8.51
CA VAL A 168 8.77 0.08 -9.83
C VAL A 168 8.18 0.92 -10.96
N LEU A 169 6.93 1.39 -10.86
CA LEU A 169 6.31 2.22 -11.90
C LEU A 169 6.70 3.71 -11.80
N PHE A 170 7.01 4.20 -10.61
CA PHE A 170 7.41 5.59 -10.39
C PHE A 170 8.83 5.64 -9.82
N PHE A 171 9.80 5.93 -10.68
CA PHE A 171 11.18 6.30 -10.32
C PHE A 171 11.22 7.68 -9.61
N PHE A 172 10.31 7.95 -8.67
CA PHE A 172 10.13 9.26 -8.06
C PHE A 172 10.79 9.33 -6.68
N PHE A 173 12.07 9.70 -6.72
CA PHE A 173 12.93 10.02 -5.58
C PHE A 173 12.38 11.16 -4.67
N LEU A 174 11.38 11.93 -5.13
CA LEU A 174 10.93 13.17 -4.49
C LEU A 174 9.77 13.00 -3.47
N TYR A 175 9.05 11.88 -3.49
CA TYR A 175 7.89 11.64 -2.60
C TYR A 175 8.24 11.14 -1.18
N LEU A 176 9.52 10.81 -0.94
CA LEU A 176 9.99 10.30 0.35
C LEU A 176 10.04 11.37 1.46
N PHE A 177 9.93 12.66 1.12
CA PHE A 177 10.24 13.76 2.05
C PHE A 177 9.05 14.30 2.88
N LEU A 178 7.81 13.92 2.58
CA LEU A 178 6.61 14.49 3.23
C LEU A 178 5.78 13.48 4.06
N ARG A 179 6.38 12.35 4.47
CA ARG A 179 5.65 11.26 5.13
C ARG A 179 6.09 11.10 6.58
N THR A 180 5.14 10.69 7.41
CA THR A 180 5.35 10.40 8.84
C THR A 180 5.52 8.90 9.04
N THR A 181 6.62 8.44 9.64
CA THR A 181 6.80 7.02 10.01
C THR A 181 5.96 6.65 11.24
N ILE A 182 5.84 5.34 11.57
CA ILE A 182 5.22 4.95 12.84
C ILE A 182 6.02 5.50 14.03
N LEU A 183 7.35 5.49 13.97
CA LEU A 183 8.20 6.09 15.00
C LEU A 183 7.93 7.58 15.18
N GLU A 184 7.86 8.34 14.09
CA GLU A 184 7.55 9.78 14.13
C GLU A 184 6.13 10.02 14.65
N ALA A 185 5.15 9.25 14.19
CA ALA A 185 3.77 9.34 14.67
C ALA A 185 3.65 9.04 16.17
N ILE A 186 4.44 8.10 16.69
CA ILE A 186 4.52 7.81 18.13
C ILE A 186 5.14 9.00 18.87
N ARG A 187 6.27 9.53 18.38
CA ARG A 187 6.94 10.70 18.98
C ARG A 187 6.03 11.94 19.04
N GLU A 188 5.21 12.16 18.03
CA GLU A 188 4.22 13.25 18.01
C GLU A 188 2.99 13.02 18.89
N ALA A 189 2.70 11.77 19.25
CA ALA A 189 1.48 11.40 19.98
C ALA A 189 1.69 11.24 21.49
N VAL A 190 2.90 10.93 21.93
CA VAL A 190 3.26 10.81 23.35
C VAL A 190 3.46 12.17 24.00
N GLY A 191 3.41 12.24 25.33
CA GLY A 191 3.65 13.46 26.08
C GLY A 191 5.10 13.94 25.92
N GLU A 192 5.32 15.26 26.03
CA GLU A 192 6.65 15.90 25.85
C GLU A 192 7.74 15.35 26.79
N LYS A 193 7.35 14.74 27.93
CA LYS A 193 8.26 14.17 28.92
C LYS A 193 8.54 12.68 28.72
N THR A 194 7.90 12.05 27.74
CA THR A 194 8.08 10.63 27.43
C THR A 194 9.36 10.43 26.61
N GLU A 195 10.26 9.61 27.11
CA GLU A 195 11.46 9.21 26.39
C GLU A 195 11.13 8.08 25.39
N VAL A 196 11.29 8.35 24.10
CA VAL A 196 11.06 7.37 23.03
C VAL A 196 12.39 6.82 22.53
N ILE A 197 12.64 5.56 22.82
CA ILE A 197 13.86 4.84 22.43
C ILE A 197 13.53 4.02 21.19
N TYR A 198 14.36 4.13 20.15
CA TYR A 198 14.17 3.37 18.92
C TYR A 198 15.37 2.47 18.67
N GLU A 199 15.12 1.18 18.50
CA GLU A 199 16.12 0.21 18.08
C GLU A 199 15.59 -0.70 16.98
N LYS A 200 16.26 -0.70 15.83
CA LYS A 200 15.88 -1.57 14.72
C LYS A 200 15.89 -3.04 15.14
N ASN A 201 16.97 -3.46 15.81
CA ASN A 201 17.20 -4.81 16.32
C ASN A 201 17.62 -4.70 17.79
N PRO A 202 16.67 -4.79 18.74
CA PRO A 202 17.00 -4.65 20.15
C PRO A 202 17.85 -5.82 20.65
N THR A 203 18.70 -5.56 21.65
CA THR A 203 19.51 -6.58 22.33
C THR A 203 19.06 -6.78 23.78
N LEU A 204 19.52 -7.87 24.41
CA LEU A 204 19.23 -8.15 25.82
C LEU A 204 19.72 -7.02 26.75
N GLU A 205 20.89 -6.47 26.45
CA GLU A 205 21.50 -5.39 27.25
C GLU A 205 20.63 -4.13 27.25
N THR A 206 20.05 -3.77 26.10
CA THR A 206 19.12 -2.63 26.01
C THR A 206 17.88 -2.86 26.88
N LEU A 207 17.33 -4.08 26.85
CA LEU A 207 16.08 -4.41 27.56
C LEU A 207 16.27 -4.54 29.08
N GLU A 208 17.43 -5.02 29.53
CA GLU A 208 17.74 -5.19 30.96
C GLU A 208 18.25 -3.91 31.62
N GLY A 209 18.94 -3.04 30.85
CA GLY A 209 19.48 -1.77 31.35
C GLY A 209 18.45 -0.65 31.54
N GLN A 210 17.19 -0.84 31.10
CA GLN A 210 16.22 0.25 30.98
C GLN A 210 14.84 -0.12 31.53
N LYS A 211 14.31 0.69 32.46
CA LYS A 211 12.90 0.59 32.90
C LYS A 211 11.96 1.14 31.82
N VAL A 212 11.60 0.29 30.86
CA VAL A 212 10.63 0.59 29.79
C VAL A 212 9.22 0.25 30.27
N SER A 213 8.25 1.16 30.08
CA SER A 213 6.85 0.97 30.50
C SER A 213 6.10 0.00 29.58
N PHE A 214 6.25 0.18 28.27
CA PHE A 214 5.76 -0.72 27.23
C PHE A 214 6.61 -0.60 25.97
N ALA A 215 6.50 -1.58 25.08
CA ALA A 215 7.16 -1.57 23.78
C ALA A 215 6.15 -1.61 22.63
N VAL A 216 6.54 -1.05 21.49
CA VAL A 216 5.85 -1.16 20.21
C VAL A 216 6.80 -1.84 19.22
N ALA A 217 6.53 -3.09 18.88
CA ALA A 217 7.31 -3.84 17.90
C ALA A 217 6.62 -3.77 16.53
N VAL A 218 7.26 -3.15 15.55
CA VAL A 218 6.74 -2.99 14.19
C VAL A 218 7.50 -3.92 13.25
N VAL A 219 6.81 -4.95 12.78
CA VAL A 219 7.38 -6.03 11.95
C VAL A 219 6.44 -6.35 10.79
N GLY A 220 6.94 -7.01 9.76
CA GLY A 220 6.14 -7.24 8.57
C GLY A 220 6.89 -7.84 7.39
N GLU A 221 6.18 -7.94 6.27
CA GLU A 221 6.76 -8.33 5.00
C GLU A 221 7.53 -7.15 4.34
N PRO A 222 8.54 -7.43 3.51
CA PRO A 222 9.10 -6.43 2.60
C PRO A 222 8.07 -5.99 1.56
N ALA A 223 8.32 -4.83 0.95
CA ALA A 223 7.59 -4.38 -0.22
C ALA A 223 7.69 -5.41 -1.36
N TYR A 224 6.56 -5.81 -1.95
CA TYR A 224 6.50 -6.65 -3.14
C TYR A 224 5.32 -6.27 -4.05
N ALA A 225 5.33 -6.77 -5.29
CA ALA A 225 4.24 -6.65 -6.25
C ALA A 225 4.28 -7.82 -7.23
N GLU A 226 3.10 -8.24 -7.70
CA GLU A 226 2.93 -9.26 -8.73
C GLU A 226 3.73 -10.54 -8.41
N SER A 227 4.48 -11.06 -9.39
CA SER A 227 5.27 -12.29 -9.29
C SER A 227 6.31 -12.24 -8.17
N ARG A 228 6.78 -11.06 -7.78
CA ARG A 228 7.74 -10.91 -6.65
C ARG A 228 7.09 -11.08 -5.29
N GLY A 229 5.76 -11.03 -5.21
CA GLY A 229 4.99 -11.36 -4.01
C GLY A 229 4.72 -12.85 -3.85
N TYR A 230 5.07 -13.67 -4.85
CA TYR A 230 4.87 -15.11 -4.77
C TYR A 230 5.78 -15.70 -3.69
N ASN A 231 5.16 -16.31 -2.70
CA ASN A 231 5.87 -16.97 -1.62
C ASN A 231 5.02 -18.12 -1.08
N THR A 232 5.57 -19.34 -1.19
CA THR A 232 4.95 -20.61 -0.79
C THR A 232 4.97 -20.85 0.72
N LYS A 233 5.72 -20.06 1.48
CA LYS A 233 5.80 -20.09 2.94
C LYS A 233 5.48 -18.70 3.50
N PRO A 234 4.23 -18.41 3.89
CA PRO A 234 3.83 -17.10 4.39
C PRO A 234 4.27 -16.91 5.85
N GLU A 235 5.56 -17.07 6.09
CA GLU A 235 6.24 -16.81 7.34
C GLU A 235 6.65 -15.33 7.44
N LEU A 236 6.76 -14.82 8.67
CA LEU A 236 7.21 -13.46 8.91
C LEU A 236 8.72 -13.34 8.63
N PRO A 237 9.15 -12.58 7.62
CA PRO A 237 10.56 -12.53 7.25
C PRO A 237 11.38 -11.62 8.20
N LEU A 238 12.70 -11.56 7.96
CA LEU A 238 13.61 -10.56 8.53
C LEU A 238 13.67 -10.56 10.06
N ASN A 239 13.73 -11.75 10.66
CA ASN A 239 13.87 -11.95 12.11
C ASN A 239 12.71 -11.34 12.93
N GLY A 240 11.56 -11.06 12.29
CA GLY A 240 10.43 -10.41 12.96
C GLY A 240 9.93 -11.18 14.17
N VAL A 241 9.87 -12.52 14.07
CA VAL A 241 9.45 -13.39 15.19
C VAL A 241 10.44 -13.32 16.35
N GLU A 242 11.73 -13.29 16.06
CA GLU A 242 12.80 -13.23 17.07
C GLU A 242 12.77 -11.91 17.82
N ILE A 243 12.65 -10.78 17.10
CA ILE A 243 12.53 -9.44 17.70
C ILE A 243 11.30 -9.38 18.60
N VAL A 244 10.15 -9.86 18.11
CA VAL A 244 8.92 -9.78 18.89
C VAL A 244 9.00 -10.65 20.14
N ASN A 245 9.51 -11.89 20.04
CA ASN A 245 9.67 -12.76 21.21
C ASN A 245 10.63 -12.15 22.24
N LEU A 246 11.78 -11.64 21.78
CA LEU A 246 12.79 -11.03 22.64
C LEU A 246 12.22 -9.90 23.51
N VAL A 247 11.40 -9.03 22.90
CA VAL A 247 10.81 -7.87 23.55
C VAL A 247 9.57 -8.25 24.38
N ALA A 248 8.67 -9.07 23.83
CA ALA A 248 7.40 -9.43 24.47
C ALA A 248 7.55 -10.32 25.71
N ASP A 249 8.66 -11.05 25.83
CA ASP A 249 8.99 -11.84 27.02
C ASP A 249 9.35 -10.98 28.24
N ARG A 250 9.73 -9.71 28.03
CA ARG A 250 10.26 -8.82 29.08
C ARG A 250 9.40 -7.61 29.36
N VAL A 251 8.75 -7.08 28.32
CA VAL A 251 8.03 -5.80 28.37
C VAL A 251 6.62 -6.00 27.79
N PRO A 252 5.56 -5.40 28.38
CA PRO A 252 4.26 -5.36 27.74
C PRO A 252 4.38 -4.77 26.33
N THR A 253 4.05 -5.56 25.31
CA THR A 253 4.38 -5.24 23.92
C THR A 253 3.13 -5.19 23.05
N LEU A 254 2.97 -4.08 22.33
CA LEU A 254 2.07 -3.95 21.19
C LEU A 254 2.84 -4.37 19.94
N VAL A 255 2.36 -5.39 19.23
CA VAL A 255 2.92 -5.72 17.91
C VAL A 255 2.06 -5.10 16.83
N ILE A 256 2.70 -4.32 15.95
CA ILE A 256 2.10 -3.80 14.73
C ILE A 256 2.63 -4.64 13.57
N LEU A 257 1.74 -5.44 12.97
CA LEU A 257 2.08 -6.30 11.84
C LEU A 257 1.73 -5.64 10.51
N ILE A 258 2.73 -5.42 9.66
CA ILE A 258 2.58 -4.84 8.31
C ILE A 258 2.67 -5.96 7.27
N THR A 259 1.56 -6.25 6.59
CA THR A 259 1.54 -7.33 5.60
C THR A 259 0.49 -7.09 4.53
N GLY A 260 0.82 -7.54 3.31
CA GLY A 260 -0.08 -7.53 2.15
C GLY A 260 -1.13 -8.65 2.19
N ARG A 261 -0.96 -9.65 3.05
CA ARG A 261 -1.77 -10.88 3.09
C ARG A 261 -1.90 -11.44 4.50
N LEU A 262 -2.62 -12.54 4.66
CA LEU A 262 -2.66 -13.26 5.93
C LEU A 262 -1.39 -14.12 6.06
N LEU A 263 -0.77 -14.06 7.23
CA LEU A 263 0.37 -14.91 7.60
C LEU A 263 -0.11 -16.08 8.48
N GLU A 264 0.71 -17.13 8.66
CA GLU A 264 0.29 -18.36 9.36
C GLU A 264 -0.09 -18.14 10.84
N PRO A 265 -1.15 -18.77 11.38
CA PRO A 265 -1.63 -18.49 12.75
C PRO A 265 -0.63 -18.81 13.86
N GLU A 266 0.34 -19.71 13.63
CA GLU A 266 1.22 -20.25 14.66
C GLU A 266 2.10 -19.18 15.32
N PHE A 267 2.41 -18.07 14.63
CA PHE A 267 3.13 -16.96 15.24
C PHE A 267 2.22 -16.11 16.15
N LEU A 268 0.90 -16.09 15.94
CA LEU A 268 -0.05 -15.26 16.69
C LEU A 268 -0.28 -15.76 18.12
N GLU A 269 -0.11 -17.06 18.36
CA GLU A 269 -0.43 -17.68 19.66
C GLU A 269 0.52 -17.26 20.80
N LYS A 270 1.81 -17.02 20.48
CA LYS A 270 2.86 -16.78 21.50
C LYS A 270 2.79 -15.39 22.15
N ILE A 271 2.14 -14.41 21.54
CA ILE A 271 2.24 -13.00 21.95
C ILE A 271 0.92 -12.45 22.52
N GLY A 272 1.04 -11.51 23.47
CA GLY A 272 -0.08 -11.01 24.28
C GLY A 272 -1.01 -10.01 23.61
N THR A 273 -0.53 -9.18 22.68
CA THR A 273 -1.33 -8.12 22.03
C THR A 273 -0.87 -7.93 20.59
N TRP A 274 -1.82 -7.97 19.65
CA TRP A 274 -1.59 -7.89 18.21
C TRP A 274 -2.51 -6.85 17.59
N LEU A 275 -1.91 -5.87 16.91
CA LEU A 275 -2.58 -4.98 15.99
C LEU A 275 -2.14 -5.36 14.57
N LEU A 276 -3.07 -5.88 13.78
CA LEU A 276 -2.84 -6.11 12.37
C LEU A 276 -3.10 -4.83 11.60
N LEU A 277 -2.12 -4.46 10.79
CA LEU A 277 -2.21 -3.38 9.86
C LEU A 277 -2.35 -3.96 8.45
N GLY A 278 -3.59 -4.28 8.06
CA GLY A 278 -3.89 -4.89 6.78
C GLY A 278 -3.74 -3.89 5.62
N CYS A 279 -3.08 -4.32 4.54
CA CYS A 279 -2.67 -3.47 3.42
C CYS A 279 -3.81 -2.89 2.55
N ARG A 280 -5.08 -2.95 2.97
CA ARG A 280 -6.21 -2.46 2.16
C ARG A 280 -6.21 -0.93 1.98
N ALA A 281 -5.51 -0.18 2.82
CA ALA A 281 -5.49 1.29 2.79
C ALA A 281 -4.22 1.92 2.16
N TYR A 282 -3.23 1.15 1.70
CA TYR A 282 -1.94 1.72 1.24
C TYR A 282 -1.96 2.48 -0.08
N ARG A 283 -3.13 2.72 -0.68
CA ARG A 283 -3.20 3.55 -1.89
C ARG A 283 -2.90 5.03 -1.65
N SER A 284 -2.89 5.52 -0.39
CA SER A 284 -2.74 6.99 -0.18
C SER A 284 -2.18 7.48 1.18
N CYS A 285 -1.63 6.63 2.05
CA CYS A 285 -1.73 6.93 3.49
C CYS A 285 -0.52 7.56 4.21
N PHE A 286 -0.88 8.54 5.06
CA PHE A 286 -0.06 9.36 5.96
C PHE A 286 -0.48 9.11 7.42
N TRP A 287 0.48 9.09 8.34
CA TRP A 287 0.28 8.60 9.71
C TRP A 287 0.25 9.73 10.73
N ARG A 288 -0.75 9.73 11.61
CA ARG A 288 -0.61 10.24 12.98
C ARG A 288 -1.55 9.41 13.86
N LEU A 289 -1.01 8.68 14.82
CA LEU A 289 -1.82 7.85 15.71
C LEU A 289 -2.52 8.77 16.72
N GLN A 290 -3.85 8.91 16.59
CA GLN A 290 -4.64 9.31 17.74
C GLN A 290 -4.93 8.03 18.51
N VAL A 291 -4.11 7.80 19.55
CA VAL A 291 -4.47 6.91 20.67
C VAL A 291 -5.65 7.53 21.40
#